data_AF-A0A542UEP2-F1
#
_entry.id   AF-A0A542UEP2-F1
#
_cell.length_a   1.000
_cell.length_b   1.000
_cell.length_c   1.000
_cell.angle_alpha   90.00
_cell.angle_beta   90.00
_cell.angle_gamma   90.00
#
_symmetry.space_group_name_H-M   'P 1'
#
loop_
_entity.id
_entity.type
_entity.pdbx_description
1 polymer ?
#
loop_
_entity_poly.entity_id
_entity_poly.type
_entity_poly.pdbx_seq_one_letter_code
_entity_poly.pdbx_strand_id
1 'polypeptide(L)'
;MGKLTEEQRQQRARAGARRKALQAEEDDRRQEEKREQWQREGMYLSREELIAGHPCRGCGEPILDGLGDRPPLLRMTSEERAEYDAEEARYKERHGECRAHRWTVSGSRTQHCGHCCPPPPMGEEQARAIAKILFGHKTDKRDLNDWDLTLTCDHTVRRTQHRDHQHYSTSVVQCPTCGERRGVIEAALVGPTEDSDGKVQQERLATELRAAKAKLERQRKAAIKTEQRIADIAKELGGTQG
;
A
#
# COMPACT_ATOMS: atom_id res chain seq x y z
N MET A 1 22.47 -27.23 -5.24
CA MET A 1 22.12 -25.85 -4.82
C MET A 1 21.97 -25.83 -3.31
N GLY A 2 22.85 -25.12 -2.58
CA GLY A 2 22.84 -25.10 -1.11
C GLY A 2 21.58 -24.42 -0.56
N LYS A 3 21.01 -24.96 0.52
CA LYS A 3 19.86 -24.33 1.22
C LYS A 3 20.34 -23.02 1.85
N LEU A 4 19.64 -21.92 1.54
CA LEU A 4 19.89 -20.61 2.14
C LEU A 4 19.73 -20.69 3.67
N THR A 5 20.58 -19.96 4.39
CA THR A 5 20.41 -19.81 5.85
C THR A 5 19.17 -18.99 6.16
N GLU A 6 18.66 -19.09 7.39
CA GLU A 6 17.50 -18.30 7.82
C GLU A 6 17.76 -16.79 7.71
N GLU A 7 18.95 -16.34 8.07
CA GLU A 7 19.37 -14.94 7.94
C GLU A 7 19.36 -14.47 6.47
N GLN A 8 19.85 -15.31 5.54
CA GLN A 8 19.82 -15.00 4.12
C GLN A 8 18.40 -14.93 3.56
N ARG A 9 17.49 -15.80 4.04
CA ARG A 9 16.07 -15.76 3.66
C ARG A 9 15.40 -14.47 4.15
N GLN A 10 15.65 -14.07 5.40
CA GLN A 10 15.12 -12.84 5.98
C GLN A 10 15.65 -11.59 5.28
N GLN A 11 16.95 -11.55 4.97
CA GLN A 11 17.54 -10.45 4.20
C GLN A 11 16.91 -10.33 2.81
N ARG A 12 16.73 -11.46 2.11
CA ARG A 12 16.10 -11.47 0.78
C ARG A 12 14.63 -11.05 0.83
N ALA A 13 13.90 -11.47 1.87
CA ALA A 13 12.52 -11.05 2.09
C ALA A 13 12.43 -9.53 2.34
N ARG A 14 13.29 -8.98 3.21
CA ARG A 14 13.35 -7.53 3.47
C ARG A 14 13.72 -6.72 2.23
N ALA A 15 14.70 -7.18 1.45
CA ALA A 15 15.05 -6.53 0.19
C ALA A 15 13.88 -6.56 -0.82
N GLY A 16 13.16 -7.67 -0.89
CA GLY A 16 11.95 -7.81 -1.70
C GLY A 16 10.82 -6.86 -1.25
N ALA A 17 10.59 -6.77 0.05
CA ALA A 17 9.61 -5.86 0.65
C ALA A 17 9.96 -4.40 0.36
N ARG A 18 11.23 -4.00 0.55
CA ARG A 18 11.70 -2.65 0.23
C ARG A 18 11.51 -2.30 -1.25
N ARG A 19 11.82 -3.22 -2.17
CA ARG A 19 11.60 -3.00 -3.61
C ARG A 19 10.11 -2.80 -3.93
N LYS A 20 9.23 -3.60 -3.34
CA LYS A 20 7.77 -3.43 -3.52
C LYS A 20 7.28 -2.09 -2.96
N ALA A 21 7.78 -1.68 -1.80
CA ALA A 21 7.44 -0.40 -1.19
C ALA A 21 7.87 0.78 -2.06
N LEU A 22 9.10 0.74 -2.63
CA LEU A 22 9.58 1.75 -3.57
C LEU A 22 8.76 1.79 -4.86
N GLN A 23 8.37 0.64 -5.41
CA GLN A 23 7.48 0.61 -6.57
C GLN A 23 6.12 1.23 -6.25
N ALA A 24 5.56 0.93 -5.07
CA ALA A 24 4.28 1.50 -4.65
C ALA A 24 4.35 3.03 -4.50
N GLU A 25 5.47 3.58 -4.02
CA GLU A 25 5.71 5.03 -4.00
C GLU A 25 5.73 5.65 -5.39
N GLU A 26 6.44 5.02 -6.31
CA GLU A 26 6.53 5.50 -7.70
C GLU A 26 5.15 5.48 -8.37
N ASP A 27 4.40 4.40 -8.19
CA ASP A 27 3.04 4.27 -8.71
C ASP A 27 2.11 5.32 -8.09
N ASP A 28 2.19 5.55 -6.78
CA ASP A 28 1.39 6.55 -6.07
C ASP A 28 1.72 7.98 -6.54
N ARG A 29 3.00 8.33 -6.66
CA ARG A 29 3.45 9.62 -7.22
C ARG A 29 2.95 9.80 -8.65
N ARG A 30 3.10 8.78 -9.49
CA ARG A 30 2.64 8.79 -10.89
C ARG A 30 1.13 9.03 -10.97
N GLN A 31 0.33 8.45 -10.06
CA GLN A 31 -1.11 8.69 -10.02
C GLN A 31 -1.46 10.09 -9.50
N GLU A 32 -0.71 10.62 -8.55
CA GLU A 32 -0.91 11.98 -8.04
C GLU A 32 -0.60 13.03 -9.10
N GLU A 33 0.56 12.96 -9.74
CA GLU A 33 0.94 13.82 -10.87
C GLU A 33 -0.11 13.79 -11.98
N LYS A 34 -0.68 12.60 -12.24
CA LYS A 34 -1.72 12.45 -13.26
C LYS A 34 -3.04 13.11 -12.85
N ARG A 35 -3.45 12.98 -11.58
CA ARG A 35 -4.65 13.67 -11.06
C ARG A 35 -4.49 15.19 -11.12
N GLU A 36 -3.31 15.70 -10.78
CA GLU A 36 -3.01 17.14 -10.91
C GLU A 36 -3.05 17.58 -12.37
N GLN A 37 -2.48 16.79 -13.29
CA GLN A 37 -2.56 17.05 -14.72
C GLN A 37 -4.01 17.16 -15.18
N TRP A 38 -4.86 16.20 -14.78
CA TRP A 38 -6.29 16.24 -15.11
C TRP A 38 -6.97 17.51 -14.63
N GLN A 39 -6.64 17.99 -13.43
CA GLN A 39 -7.19 19.23 -12.91
C GLN A 39 -6.70 20.44 -13.70
N ARG A 40 -5.39 20.55 -13.97
CA ARG A 40 -4.80 21.67 -14.72
C ARG A 40 -5.33 21.76 -16.15
N GLU A 41 -5.53 20.62 -16.80
CA GLU A 41 -6.02 20.53 -18.18
C GLU A 41 -7.56 20.51 -18.26
N GLY A 42 -8.25 20.57 -17.11
CA GLY A 42 -9.71 20.51 -17.05
C GLY A 42 -10.27 19.23 -17.66
N MET A 43 -9.64 18.08 -17.45
CA MET A 43 -10.07 16.82 -18.08
C MET A 43 -11.34 16.22 -17.48
N TYR A 44 -11.73 16.66 -16.28
CA TYR A 44 -12.98 16.25 -15.65
C TYR A 44 -14.18 16.86 -16.39
N LEU A 45 -15.15 16.01 -16.71
CA LEU A 45 -16.45 16.48 -17.20
C LEU A 45 -17.28 16.98 -16.02
N SER A 46 -18.09 18.01 -16.27
CA SER A 46 -19.22 18.37 -15.42
C SER A 46 -20.35 17.34 -15.55
N ARG A 47 -21.33 17.42 -14.64
CA ARG A 47 -22.47 16.51 -14.67
C ARG A 47 -23.36 16.78 -15.88
N GLU A 48 -23.51 18.04 -16.24
CA GLU A 48 -24.26 18.51 -17.41
C GLU A 48 -23.62 17.97 -18.69
N GLU A 49 -22.29 18.08 -18.82
CA GLU A 49 -21.57 17.56 -19.98
C GLU A 49 -21.66 16.03 -20.08
N LEU A 50 -21.58 15.32 -18.95
CA LEU A 50 -21.77 13.88 -18.92
C LEU A 50 -23.17 13.48 -19.41
N ILE A 51 -24.22 14.15 -18.93
CA ILE A 51 -25.62 13.88 -19.33
C ILE A 51 -25.85 14.24 -20.79
N ALA A 52 -25.21 15.32 -21.28
CA ALA A 52 -25.24 15.71 -22.68
C ALA A 52 -24.45 14.74 -23.60
N GLY A 53 -23.79 13.73 -23.04
CA GLY A 53 -23.09 12.70 -23.80
C GLY A 53 -21.73 13.13 -24.33
N HIS A 54 -21.09 14.14 -23.72
CA HIS A 54 -19.74 14.51 -24.11
C HIS A 54 -18.78 13.32 -23.97
N PRO A 55 -17.89 13.10 -24.96
CA PRO A 55 -16.92 12.02 -24.88
C PRO A 55 -15.92 12.25 -23.75
N CYS A 56 -15.29 11.17 -23.31
CA CYS A 56 -14.19 11.23 -22.36
C CYS A 56 -13.05 12.08 -22.92
N ARG A 57 -12.63 13.12 -22.18
CA ARG A 57 -11.51 13.99 -22.59
C ARG A 57 -10.16 13.25 -22.63
N GLY A 58 -10.06 12.10 -21.96
CA GLY A 58 -8.84 11.28 -21.91
C GLY A 58 -8.62 10.40 -23.14
N CYS A 59 -9.66 9.74 -23.64
CA CYS A 59 -9.56 8.78 -24.74
C CYS A 59 -10.45 9.09 -25.96
N GLY A 60 -11.34 10.08 -25.86
CA GLY A 60 -12.29 10.43 -26.91
C GLY A 60 -13.50 9.50 -27.04
N GLU A 61 -13.53 8.39 -26.29
CA GLU A 61 -14.63 7.42 -26.33
C GLU A 61 -15.85 7.93 -25.54
N PRO A 62 -17.08 7.55 -25.93
CA PRO A 62 -18.28 7.88 -25.18
C PRO A 62 -18.22 7.29 -23.77
N ILE A 63 -18.64 8.06 -22.76
CA ILE A 63 -18.82 7.51 -21.41
C ILE A 63 -20.14 6.74 -21.34
N LEU A 64 -21.20 7.30 -21.92
CA LEU A 64 -22.50 6.69 -22.07
C LEU A 64 -22.69 6.30 -23.54
N ASP A 65 -22.50 5.02 -23.89
CA ASP A 65 -22.64 4.54 -25.27
C ASP A 65 -24.08 4.12 -25.62
N GLY A 66 -24.96 3.98 -24.63
CA GLY A 66 -26.36 3.57 -24.81
C GLY A 66 -26.55 2.12 -25.24
N LEU A 67 -25.49 1.30 -25.22
CA LEU A 67 -25.53 -0.11 -25.63
C LEU A 67 -25.99 -1.03 -24.49
N GLY A 68 -26.18 -0.48 -23.29
CA GLY A 68 -26.61 -1.23 -22.10
C GLY A 68 -25.49 -2.09 -21.51
N ASP A 69 -25.79 -2.74 -20.39
CA ASP A 69 -24.82 -3.58 -19.70
C ASP A 69 -24.50 -4.87 -20.48
N ARG A 70 -23.25 -5.34 -20.37
CA ARG A 70 -22.89 -6.66 -20.86
C ARG A 70 -23.44 -7.76 -19.95
N PRO A 71 -23.93 -8.88 -20.51
CA PRO A 71 -24.23 -10.05 -19.69
C PRO A 71 -22.97 -10.60 -19.02
N PRO A 72 -23.07 -11.30 -17.88
CA PRO A 72 -21.93 -11.93 -17.24
C PRO A 72 -21.20 -12.88 -18.22
N LEU A 73 -19.86 -12.96 -18.14
CA LEU A 73 -19.03 -13.76 -19.07
C LEU A 73 -19.56 -15.19 -19.29
N LEU A 74 -20.07 -15.84 -18.24
CA LEU A 74 -20.63 -17.21 -18.29
C LEU A 74 -21.94 -17.33 -19.08
N ARG A 75 -22.65 -16.22 -19.31
CA ARG A 75 -23.93 -16.15 -20.02
C ARG A 75 -23.82 -15.47 -21.39
N MET A 76 -22.62 -15.01 -21.77
CA MET A 76 -22.38 -14.47 -23.11
C MET A 76 -22.54 -15.57 -24.15
N THR A 77 -23.20 -15.22 -25.24
CA THR A 77 -23.16 -15.97 -26.50
C THR A 77 -21.73 -15.95 -27.08
N SER A 78 -21.47 -16.81 -28.07
CA SER A 78 -20.19 -16.82 -28.78
C SER A 78 -19.91 -15.49 -29.49
N GLU A 79 -20.94 -14.84 -30.02
CA GLU A 79 -20.86 -13.55 -30.72
C GLU A 79 -20.50 -12.43 -29.74
N GLU A 80 -21.23 -12.32 -28.62
CA GLU A 80 -20.94 -11.33 -27.57
C GLU A 80 -19.54 -11.51 -26.96
N ARG A 81 -19.08 -12.76 -26.83
CA ARG A 81 -17.73 -13.06 -26.35
C ARG A 81 -16.67 -12.61 -27.35
N ALA A 82 -16.88 -12.84 -28.65
CA ALA A 82 -15.96 -12.39 -29.68
C ALA A 82 -15.86 -10.86 -29.72
N GLU A 83 -16.98 -10.14 -29.56
CA GLU A 83 -16.99 -8.68 -29.41
C GLU A 83 -16.24 -8.22 -28.17
N TYR A 84 -16.48 -8.87 -27.02
CA TYR A 84 -15.78 -8.59 -25.77
C TYR A 84 -14.26 -8.75 -25.92
N ASP A 85 -13.81 -9.87 -26.51
CA ASP A 85 -12.39 -10.16 -26.68
C ASP A 85 -11.72 -9.17 -27.66
N ALA A 86 -12.43 -8.76 -28.71
CA ALA A 86 -11.94 -7.73 -29.64
C ALA A 86 -11.77 -6.37 -28.95
N GLU A 87 -12.70 -5.97 -28.10
CA GLU A 87 -12.57 -4.75 -27.29
C GLU A 87 -11.47 -4.84 -26.24
N GLU A 88 -11.35 -5.97 -25.56
CA GLU A 88 -10.29 -6.24 -24.59
C GLU A 88 -8.91 -6.16 -25.26
N ALA A 89 -8.78 -6.68 -26.49
CA ALA A 89 -7.56 -6.57 -27.28
C ALA A 89 -7.24 -5.10 -27.64
N ARG A 90 -8.22 -4.34 -28.14
CA ARG A 90 -8.05 -2.89 -28.42
C ARG A 90 -7.68 -2.10 -27.16
N TYR A 91 -8.31 -2.41 -26.03
CA TYR A 91 -7.98 -1.77 -24.76
C TYR A 91 -6.54 -2.07 -24.35
N LYS A 92 -6.09 -3.33 -24.44
CA LYS A 92 -4.71 -3.72 -24.11
C LYS A 92 -3.68 -3.12 -25.06
N GLU A 93 -3.99 -3.00 -26.34
CA GLU A 93 -3.11 -2.33 -27.30
C GLU A 93 -2.89 -0.85 -26.93
N ARG A 94 -3.96 -0.13 -26.55
CA ARG A 94 -3.87 1.29 -26.18
C ARG A 94 -3.33 1.52 -24.77
N HIS A 95 -3.60 0.61 -23.82
CA HIS A 95 -3.40 0.84 -22.39
C HIS A 95 -2.54 -0.21 -21.68
N GLY A 96 -1.85 -1.10 -22.42
CA GLY A 96 -1.01 -2.16 -21.85
C GLY A 96 0.06 -1.63 -20.89
N GLU A 97 0.67 -0.49 -21.23
CA GLU A 97 1.70 0.16 -20.40
C GLU A 97 1.12 1.07 -19.31
N CYS A 98 -0.19 1.33 -19.31
CA CYS A 98 -0.78 2.24 -18.33
C CYS A 98 -0.74 1.66 -16.90
N ARG A 99 -0.72 0.33 -16.74
CA ARG A 99 -0.70 -0.38 -15.43
C ARG A 99 -1.75 0.13 -14.44
N ALA A 100 -2.93 0.48 -14.95
CA ALA A 100 -4.02 1.02 -14.16
C ALA A 100 -5.26 0.15 -14.26
N HIS A 101 -6.16 0.34 -13.30
CA HIS A 101 -7.47 -0.30 -13.35
C HIS A 101 -8.28 0.23 -14.55
N ARG A 102 -9.30 -0.53 -14.94
CA ARG A 102 -10.32 -0.10 -15.89
C ARG A 102 -11.57 0.32 -15.15
N TRP A 103 -12.33 1.25 -15.71
CA TRP A 103 -13.65 1.61 -15.22
C TRP A 103 -14.65 1.72 -16.37
N THR A 104 -15.92 1.50 -16.05
CA THR A 104 -17.08 1.71 -16.93
C THR A 104 -18.22 2.26 -16.07
N VAL A 105 -19.26 2.80 -16.71
CA VAL A 105 -20.51 3.21 -16.06
C VAL A 105 -21.62 2.23 -16.40
N SER A 106 -22.57 2.03 -15.48
CA SER A 106 -23.74 1.18 -15.77
C SER A 106 -24.51 1.73 -16.97
N GLY A 107 -24.97 0.81 -17.82
CA GLY A 107 -25.58 1.12 -19.10
C GLY A 107 -24.59 1.39 -20.24
N SER A 108 -23.28 1.24 -19.98
CA SER A 108 -22.21 1.44 -20.97
C SER A 108 -21.29 0.22 -21.06
N ARG A 109 -20.90 -0.14 -22.28
CA ARG A 109 -19.93 -1.20 -22.58
C ARG A 109 -18.52 -0.66 -22.74
N THR A 110 -18.38 0.63 -22.97
CA THR A 110 -17.11 1.30 -23.23
C THR A 110 -16.18 1.26 -22.01
N GLN A 111 -14.96 0.77 -22.22
CA GLN A 111 -13.94 0.67 -21.18
C GLN A 111 -13.01 1.87 -21.17
N HIS A 112 -12.84 2.49 -20.00
CA HIS A 112 -11.96 3.63 -19.78
C HIS A 112 -10.77 3.25 -18.89
N CYS A 113 -9.60 3.80 -19.18
CA CYS A 113 -8.40 3.56 -18.39
C CYS A 113 -8.35 4.48 -17.18
N GLY A 114 -8.21 3.94 -15.97
CA GLY A 114 -8.14 4.70 -14.73
C GLY A 114 -6.89 5.58 -14.56
N HIS A 115 -5.96 5.58 -15.52
CA HIS A 115 -4.83 6.50 -15.57
C HIS A 115 -4.94 7.54 -16.70
N CYS A 116 -5.58 7.23 -17.82
CA CYS A 116 -5.77 8.21 -18.91
C CYS A 116 -7.05 9.01 -18.72
N CYS A 117 -8.11 8.34 -18.27
CA CYS A 117 -9.47 8.83 -18.27
C CYS A 117 -9.89 9.17 -16.83
N PRO A 118 -10.12 10.45 -16.50
CA PRO A 118 -10.65 10.81 -15.19
C PRO A 118 -12.05 10.22 -15.03
N PRO A 119 -12.40 9.68 -13.83
CA PRO A 119 -13.73 9.14 -13.59
C PRO A 119 -14.80 10.24 -13.70
N PRO A 120 -16.01 9.90 -14.15
CA PRO A 120 -17.10 10.85 -14.27
C PRO A 120 -17.54 11.38 -12.89
N PRO A 121 -18.11 12.59 -12.83
CA PRO A 121 -18.63 13.15 -11.59
C PRO A 121 -19.83 12.33 -11.07
N MET A 122 -19.81 12.06 -9.77
CA MET A 122 -20.95 11.43 -9.10
C MET A 122 -22.15 12.39 -9.08
N GLY A 123 -23.36 11.83 -9.07
CA GLY A 123 -24.57 12.62 -8.89
C GLY A 123 -24.66 13.11 -7.45
N GLU A 124 -25.24 14.28 -7.20
CA GLU A 124 -25.29 14.82 -5.83
C GLU A 124 -25.99 13.88 -4.84
N GLU A 125 -27.11 13.27 -5.24
CA GLU A 125 -27.82 12.30 -4.39
C GLU A 125 -26.97 11.08 -4.09
N GLN A 126 -26.22 10.60 -5.08
CA GLN A 126 -25.29 9.49 -4.92
C GLN A 126 -24.15 9.87 -3.97
N ALA A 127 -23.58 11.07 -4.13
CA ALA A 127 -22.56 11.59 -3.23
C ALA A 127 -23.07 11.71 -1.78
N ARG A 128 -24.31 12.22 -1.60
CA ARG A 128 -24.97 12.30 -0.29
C ARG A 128 -25.22 10.91 0.32
N ALA A 129 -25.69 9.95 -0.47
CA ALA A 129 -25.94 8.59 -0.03
C ALA A 129 -24.64 7.90 0.42
N ILE A 130 -23.57 8.01 -0.37
CA ILE A 130 -22.25 7.48 -0.03
C ILE A 130 -21.70 8.16 1.22
N ALA A 131 -21.82 9.49 1.34
CA ALA A 131 -21.40 10.22 2.52
C ALA A 131 -22.11 9.73 3.79
N LYS A 132 -23.41 9.42 3.71
CA LYS A 132 -24.16 8.83 4.83
C LYS A 132 -23.64 7.45 5.22
N ILE A 133 -23.22 6.62 4.27
CA ILE A 133 -22.66 5.30 4.57
C ILE A 133 -21.26 5.44 5.20
N LEU A 134 -20.40 6.27 4.62
CA LEU A 134 -19.02 6.41 5.05
C LEU A 134 -18.87 7.17 6.38
N PHE A 135 -19.73 8.16 6.62
CA PHE A 135 -19.61 9.07 7.77
C PHE A 135 -20.79 8.99 8.75
N GLY A 136 -21.83 8.19 8.45
CA GLY A 136 -23.01 8.04 9.31
C GLY A 136 -22.79 7.14 10.52
N HIS A 137 -21.69 6.39 10.57
CA HIS A 137 -21.33 5.53 11.69
C HIS A 137 -20.10 6.08 12.41
N LYS A 138 -20.19 6.20 13.74
CA LYS A 138 -19.01 6.48 14.56
C LYS A 138 -18.18 5.21 14.67
N THR A 139 -16.91 5.30 14.26
CA THR A 139 -15.95 4.23 14.50
C THR A 139 -15.72 4.08 16.01
N ASP A 140 -16.00 2.91 16.55
CA ASP A 140 -15.67 2.58 17.93
C ASP A 140 -14.18 2.23 18.01
N LYS A 141 -13.45 2.86 18.94
CA LYS A 141 -12.01 2.60 19.10
C LYS A 141 -11.73 1.17 19.57
N ARG A 142 -12.71 0.50 20.20
CA ARG A 142 -12.64 -0.90 20.62
C ARG A 142 -12.57 -1.87 19.43
N ASP A 143 -12.99 -1.41 18.26
CA ASP A 143 -12.94 -2.18 17.02
C ASP A 143 -11.68 -1.91 16.20
N LEU A 144 -10.75 -1.11 16.71
CA LEU A 144 -9.51 -0.75 16.02
C LEU A 144 -8.30 -1.45 16.64
N ASN A 145 -7.36 -1.77 15.76
CA ASN A 145 -6.01 -2.19 16.10
C ASN A 145 -4.99 -1.11 15.67
N ASP A 146 -3.99 -0.94 16.51
CA ASP A 146 -2.78 -0.17 16.26
C ASP A 146 -1.76 -1.01 15.47
N TRP A 147 -1.14 -0.38 14.47
CA TRP A 147 -0.11 -0.95 13.61
C TRP A 147 1.10 -0.02 13.58
N ASP A 148 2.29 -0.58 13.79
CA ASP A 148 3.56 0.09 13.55
C ASP A 148 4.02 -0.19 12.12
N LEU A 149 4.15 0.86 11.32
CA LEU A 149 4.51 0.77 9.91
C LEU A 149 5.94 1.27 9.72
N THR A 150 6.84 0.41 9.28
CA THR A 150 8.19 0.79 8.86
C THR A 150 8.16 1.24 7.41
N LEU A 151 8.62 2.46 7.14
CA LEU A 151 8.56 3.09 5.83
C LEU A 151 9.90 2.99 5.09
N THR A 152 9.93 3.28 3.80
CA THR A 152 11.16 3.31 2.96
C THR A 152 12.24 4.29 3.44
N CYS A 153 11.82 5.35 4.12
CA CYS A 153 12.67 6.34 4.79
C CYS A 153 13.16 5.89 6.18
N ASP A 154 12.94 4.62 6.53
CA ASP A 154 13.32 3.98 7.79
C ASP A 154 12.63 4.54 9.05
N HIS A 155 11.74 5.53 8.90
CA HIS A 155 10.85 5.96 9.98
C HIS A 155 9.73 4.95 10.23
N THR A 156 9.35 4.82 11.50
CA THR A 156 8.19 4.04 11.93
C THR A 156 7.03 4.99 12.26
N VAL A 157 5.83 4.68 11.74
CA VAL A 157 4.61 5.46 12.02
C VAL A 157 3.51 4.57 12.58
N ARG A 158 2.76 5.08 13.56
CA ARG A 158 1.60 4.40 14.14
C ARG A 158 0.35 4.71 13.32
N ARG A 159 -0.40 3.70 12.91
CA ARG A 159 -1.70 3.83 12.24
C ARG A 159 -2.72 2.89 12.85
N THR A 160 -3.99 3.27 12.75
CA THR A 160 -5.12 2.47 13.22
C THR A 160 -5.84 1.84 12.04
N GLN A 161 -6.30 0.60 12.19
CA GLN A 161 -7.13 -0.09 11.20
C GLN A 161 -8.16 -0.95 11.94
N HIS A 162 -9.33 -1.18 11.34
CA HIS A 162 -10.33 -2.07 11.92
C HIS A 162 -9.76 -3.46 12.18
N ARG A 163 -10.12 -4.05 13.31
CA ARG A 163 -9.57 -5.31 13.82
C ARG A 163 -9.83 -6.53 12.93
N ASP A 164 -10.86 -6.45 12.08
CA ASP A 164 -11.19 -7.51 11.12
C ASP A 164 -10.14 -7.66 10.00
N HIS A 165 -9.26 -6.67 9.84
CA HIS A 165 -8.14 -6.77 8.93
C HIS A 165 -6.99 -7.55 9.56
N GLN A 166 -6.66 -8.71 8.98
CA GLN A 166 -5.51 -9.51 9.37
C GLN A 166 -4.16 -8.92 8.91
N HIS A 167 -4.19 -7.90 8.06
CA HIS A 167 -3.01 -7.20 7.55
C HIS A 167 -3.34 -5.73 7.29
N TYR A 168 -2.33 -4.88 7.40
CA TYR A 168 -2.46 -3.48 7.04
C TYR A 168 -2.66 -3.30 5.53
N SER A 169 -3.73 -2.63 5.12
CA SER A 169 -4.18 -2.60 3.71
C SER A 169 -3.51 -1.52 2.85
N THR A 170 -2.93 -0.50 3.47
CA THR A 170 -2.39 0.66 2.75
C THR A 170 -0.90 0.49 2.48
N SER A 171 -0.49 0.62 1.22
CA SER A 171 0.89 0.42 0.76
C SER A 171 1.74 1.69 0.80
N VAL A 172 1.13 2.89 0.78
CA VAL A 172 1.82 4.19 0.83
C VAL A 172 1.12 5.11 1.82
N VAL A 173 1.87 5.70 2.74
CA VAL A 173 1.35 6.60 3.78
C VAL A 173 2.18 7.87 3.88
N GLN A 174 1.56 8.94 4.34
CA GLN A 174 2.26 10.17 4.68
C GLN A 174 3.15 9.93 5.91
N CYS A 175 4.45 10.18 5.77
CA CYS A 175 5.40 10.17 6.89
C CYS A 175 5.40 11.53 7.60
N PRO A 176 5.05 11.60 8.90
CA PRO A 176 5.04 12.86 9.64
C PRO A 176 6.45 13.41 9.90
N THR A 177 7.48 12.55 9.89
CA THR A 177 8.86 12.95 10.18
C THR A 177 9.54 13.65 9.01
N CYS A 178 9.37 13.13 7.78
CA CYS A 178 9.98 13.73 6.58
C CYS A 178 8.98 14.50 5.70
N GLY A 179 7.68 14.40 5.95
CA GLY A 179 6.67 15.13 5.18
C GLY A 179 6.40 14.58 3.77
N GLU A 180 6.96 13.43 3.41
CA GLU A 180 6.73 12.79 2.11
C GLU A 180 5.82 11.56 2.23
N ARG A 181 5.18 11.20 1.11
CA ARG A 181 4.46 9.94 0.94
C ARG A 181 5.48 8.80 0.77
N ARG A 182 5.40 7.80 1.64
CA ARG A 182 6.37 6.71 1.73
C ARG A 182 5.68 5.35 1.73
N GLY A 183 6.29 4.40 1.05
CA GLY A 183 5.87 3.02 0.93
C GLY A 183 6.09 2.28 2.25
N VAL A 184 5.16 1.40 2.57
CA VAL A 184 5.21 0.54 3.76
C VAL A 184 6.06 -0.69 3.44
N ILE A 185 7.22 -0.81 4.09
CA ILE A 185 8.08 -2.00 4.01
C ILE A 185 7.51 -3.12 4.86
N GLU A 186 7.11 -2.79 6.08
CA GLU A 186 6.67 -3.75 7.09
C GLU A 186 5.53 -3.12 7.92
N ALA A 187 4.54 -3.94 8.26
CA ALA A 187 3.44 -3.57 9.13
C ALA A 187 3.37 -4.58 10.28
N ALA A 188 3.67 -4.12 11.49
CA ALA A 188 3.62 -4.91 12.71
C ALA A 188 2.36 -4.57 13.49
N LEU A 189 1.52 -5.58 13.75
CA LEU A 189 0.35 -5.43 14.61
C LEU A 189 0.82 -5.18 16.05
N VAL A 190 0.38 -4.09 16.65
CA VAL A 190 0.65 -3.75 18.05
C VAL A 190 -0.43 -4.35 18.95
N GLY A 191 -1.69 -4.31 18.53
CA GLY A 191 -2.85 -4.79 19.28
C GLY A 191 -4.01 -3.79 19.26
N PRO A 192 -5.06 -3.97 20.07
CA PRO A 192 -6.20 -3.06 20.12
C PRO A 192 -5.79 -1.63 20.48
N THR A 193 -6.43 -0.66 19.82
CA THR A 193 -6.20 0.78 20.05
C THR A 193 -6.67 1.22 21.44
N GLU A 194 -7.77 0.66 21.94
CA GLU A 194 -8.16 0.76 23.34
C GLU A 194 -7.69 -0.48 24.13
N ASP A 195 -6.63 -0.32 24.91
CA ASP A 195 -6.12 -1.32 25.86
C ASP A 195 -6.51 -0.92 27.29
N SER A 196 -7.81 -0.96 27.59
CA SER A 196 -8.34 -0.54 28.90
C SER A 196 -7.74 -1.30 30.08
N ASP A 197 -7.34 -2.55 29.86
CA ASP A 197 -6.72 -3.42 30.86
C ASP A 197 -5.19 -3.27 30.92
N GLY A 198 -4.59 -2.50 30.01
CA GLY A 198 -3.15 -2.33 29.88
C GLY A 198 -2.37 -3.61 29.53
N LYS A 199 -3.06 -4.69 29.11
CA LYS A 199 -2.46 -6.01 28.89
C LYS A 199 -1.52 -6.02 27.69
N VAL A 200 -1.92 -5.36 26.62
CA VAL A 200 -1.13 -5.26 25.38
C VAL A 200 0.13 -4.44 25.65
N GLN A 201 -0.02 -3.31 26.35
CA GLN A 201 1.10 -2.48 26.75
C GLN A 201 2.07 -3.23 27.68
N GLN A 202 1.56 -4.00 28.64
CA GLN A 202 2.39 -4.82 29.54
C GLN A 202 3.15 -5.92 28.78
N GLU A 203 2.50 -6.66 27.88
CA GLU A 203 3.14 -7.70 27.09
C GLU A 203 4.21 -7.14 26.14
N ARG A 204 3.95 -5.95 25.56
CA ARG A 204 4.94 -5.24 24.74
C ARG A 204 6.17 -4.86 25.56
N LEU A 205 5.98 -4.21 26.71
CA LEU A 205 7.08 -3.83 27.60
C LEU A 205 7.86 -5.06 28.10
N ALA A 206 7.17 -6.17 28.39
CA ALA A 206 7.81 -7.42 28.76
C ALA A 206 8.68 -7.98 27.61
N THR A 207 8.20 -7.88 26.37
CA THR A 207 8.95 -8.31 25.18
C THR A 207 10.15 -7.40 24.89
N GLU A 208 9.98 -6.09 24.95
CA GLU A 208 11.06 -5.11 24.85
C GLU A 208 12.13 -5.35 25.94
N LEU A 209 11.71 -5.60 27.18
CA LEU A 209 12.60 -5.91 28.30
C LEU A 209 13.38 -7.21 28.05
N ARG A 210 12.72 -8.26 27.55
CA ARG A 210 13.40 -9.53 27.17
C ARG A 210 14.45 -9.30 26.08
N ALA A 211 14.11 -8.53 25.04
CA ALA A 211 15.03 -8.20 23.96
C ALA A 211 16.22 -7.36 24.43
N ALA A 212 15.98 -6.36 25.29
CA ALA A 212 17.03 -5.53 25.88
C ALA A 212 17.97 -6.34 26.78
N LYS A 213 17.43 -7.23 27.62
CA LYS A 213 18.23 -8.15 28.45
C LYS A 213 19.12 -9.07 27.59
N ALA A 214 18.56 -9.67 26.54
CA ALA A 214 19.34 -10.51 25.62
C ALA A 214 20.43 -9.72 24.89
N LYS A 215 20.15 -8.47 24.50
CA LYS A 215 21.15 -7.58 23.89
C LYS A 215 22.28 -7.26 24.87
N LEU A 216 21.95 -6.94 26.13
CA LEU A 216 22.95 -6.67 27.18
C LEU A 216 23.83 -7.89 27.45
N GLU A 217 23.26 -9.10 27.50
CA GLU A 217 24.03 -10.32 27.71
C GLU A 217 25.02 -10.59 26.56
N ARG A 218 24.59 -10.38 25.31
CA ARG A 218 25.48 -10.46 24.14
C ARG A 218 26.63 -9.45 24.23
N GLN A 219 26.34 -8.22 24.64
CA GLN A 219 27.36 -7.18 24.82
C GLN A 219 28.35 -7.54 25.93
N ARG A 220 27.89 -8.09 27.06
CA ARG A 220 28.76 -8.57 28.15
C ARG A 220 29.68 -9.70 27.69
N LYS A 221 29.15 -10.69 26.96
CA LYS A 221 29.98 -11.78 26.40
C LYS A 221 31.03 -11.26 25.41
N ALA A 222 30.65 -10.29 24.58
CA ALA A 222 31.60 -9.64 23.67
C ALA A 222 32.69 -8.88 24.43
N ALA A 223 32.32 -8.11 25.47
CA ALA A 223 33.26 -7.36 26.30
C ALA A 223 34.29 -8.28 26.97
N ILE A 224 33.85 -9.39 27.59
CA ILE A 224 34.77 -10.39 28.19
C ILE A 224 35.75 -10.94 27.15
N LYS A 225 35.27 -11.25 25.94
CA LYS A 225 36.14 -11.74 24.86
C LYS A 225 37.17 -10.68 24.42
N THR A 226 36.76 -9.41 24.39
CA THR A 226 37.66 -8.29 24.12
C THR A 226 38.70 -8.12 25.23
N GLU A 227 38.31 -8.22 26.49
CA GLU A 227 39.21 -8.17 27.65
C GLU A 227 40.25 -9.30 27.62
N GLN A 228 39.83 -10.53 27.33
CA GLN A 228 40.75 -11.66 27.15
C GLN A 228 41.78 -11.38 26.06
N ARG A 229 41.34 -10.84 24.91
CA ARG A 229 42.23 -10.49 23.82
C ARG A 229 43.21 -9.37 24.18
N ILE A 230 42.78 -8.38 24.96
CA ILE A 230 43.67 -7.34 25.50
C ILE A 230 44.73 -7.97 26.42
N ALA A 231 44.33 -8.90 27.30
CA ALA A 231 45.26 -9.59 28.19
C ALA A 231 46.28 -10.45 27.43
N ASP A 232 45.84 -11.17 26.39
CA ASP A 232 46.72 -11.96 25.52
C ASP A 232 47.74 -11.06 24.81
N ILE A 233 47.30 -9.95 24.21
CA ILE A 233 48.19 -8.96 23.56
C ILE A 233 49.17 -8.36 24.57
N ALA A 234 48.72 -8.02 25.78
CA ALA A 234 49.59 -7.47 26.83
C ALA A 234 50.66 -8.49 27.26
N LYS A 235 50.32 -9.78 27.31
CA LYS A 235 51.27 -10.86 27.62
C LYS A 235 52.31 -11.05 26.49
N GLU A 236 51.88 -10.98 25.24
CA GLU A 236 52.78 -11.03 24.08
C GLU A 236 53.77 -9.84 24.08
N LEU A 237 53.29 -8.63 24.39
CA LEU A 237 54.14 -7.43 24.51
C LEU A 237 55.07 -7.45 25.72
N GLY A 238 54.65 -8.02 26.85
CA GLY A 238 55.47 -8.15 28.06
C GLY A 238 56.53 -9.27 27.98
N GLY A 239 56.32 -10.27 27.12
CA GLY A 239 57.26 -11.37 26.90
C GLY A 239 58.43 -11.05 25.98
N THR A 240 58.49 -9.86 25.39
CA THR A 240 59.52 -9.46 24.41
C THR A 240 60.71 -8.68 25.00
N GLN A 241 60.85 -8.63 26.34
CA GLN A 241 61.98 -7.95 27.03
C GLN A 241 62.97 -8.90 27.73
N GLY A 242 63.03 -10.18 27.34
CA GLY A 242 64.02 -11.16 27.83
C GLY A 242 65.13 -11.40 26.82
#